data_AF-A0A173XE74-F1
#
_entry.id   AF-A0A173XE74-F1
#
_cell.length_a   1.000
_cell.length_b   1.000
_cell.length_c   1.000
_cell.angle_alpha   90.00
_cell.angle_beta   90.00
_cell.angle_gamma   90.00
#
_symmetry.space_group_name_H-M   'P 1'
#
loop_
_entity.id
_entity.type
_entity.pdbx_description
1 polymer ?
#
loop_
_entity_poly.entity_id
_entity_poly.type
_entity_poly.pdbx_seq_one_letter_code
_entity_poly.pdbx_strand_id
1 'polypeptide(L)'
;MLTSRRKALTDGSSWRGSLNEDNQADSASIALDRSSSWELTANSYVTSISDKDASFANIKSNGHNIYYDASQNSALAGRTIDLPGGGKLLPQTKG
;
A
#
# COMPACT_ATOMS: atom_id res chain seq x y z
N MET A 1 15.75 5.84 17.50
CA MET A 1 14.67 6.77 17.08
C MET A 1 13.78 5.98 16.13
N LEU A 2 12.47 5.88 16.39
CA LEU A 2 11.55 5.12 15.53
C LEU A 2 11.39 5.83 14.18
N THR A 3 11.47 5.07 13.08
CA THR A 3 11.31 5.56 11.71
C THR A 3 9.88 5.31 11.23
N SER A 4 9.09 6.39 11.15
CA SER A 4 7.69 6.32 10.71
C SER A 4 7.49 7.07 9.39
N ARG A 5 6.87 6.41 8.42
CA ARG A 5 6.43 6.99 7.14
C ARG A 5 4.91 6.90 7.07
N ARG A 6 4.22 8.01 6.77
CA ARG A 6 2.76 8.03 6.64
C ARG A 6 2.33 8.78 5.39
N LYS A 7 1.36 8.24 4.68
CA LYS A 7 0.71 8.87 3.53
C LYS A 7 -0.81 8.79 3.69
N ALA A 8 -1.50 9.90 3.49
CA ALA A 8 -2.95 9.94 3.38
C ALA A 8 -3.29 10.60 2.05
N LEU A 9 -4.07 9.92 1.22
CA LEU A 9 -4.58 10.43 -0.04
C LEU A 9 -6.08 10.65 0.14
N THR A 10 -6.47 11.92 0.19
CA THR A 10 -7.86 12.35 0.33
C THR A 10 -8.24 13.34 -0.76
N ASP A 11 -9.53 13.60 -0.91
CA ASP A 11 -10.11 14.68 -1.71
C ASP A 11 -9.66 14.64 -3.18
N GLY A 12 -9.63 13.44 -3.76
CA GLY A 12 -9.24 13.24 -5.16
C GLY A 12 -7.74 13.38 -5.43
N SER A 13 -6.91 13.49 -4.39
CA SER A 13 -5.47 13.62 -4.56
C SER A 13 -4.84 12.39 -5.23
N SER A 14 -3.80 12.63 -6.03
CA SER A 14 -3.06 11.59 -6.72
C SER A 14 -1.59 11.64 -6.31
N TRP A 15 -0.98 10.47 -6.09
CA TRP A 15 0.43 10.38 -5.76
C TRP A 15 1.13 9.35 -6.64
N ARG A 16 2.26 9.77 -7.21
CA ARG A 16 3.16 8.90 -7.96
C ARG A 16 4.44 8.69 -7.15
N GLY A 17 4.72 7.44 -6.77
CA GLY A 17 5.88 7.10 -5.95
C GLY A 17 5.79 5.73 -5.28
N SER A 18 6.81 5.39 -4.50
CA SER A 18 6.89 4.21 -3.65
C SER A 18 6.84 4.59 -2.16
N LEU A 19 6.32 3.70 -1.31
CA LEU A 19 6.33 3.87 0.14
C LEU A 19 7.24 2.81 0.77
N ASN A 20 8.25 3.28 1.50
CA ASN A 20 9.20 2.42 2.21
C ASN A 20 9.87 1.38 1.30
N GLU A 21 10.33 1.84 0.13
CA GLU A 21 10.97 1.00 -0.90
C GLU A 21 12.17 0.20 -0.38
N ASP A 22 12.93 0.77 0.55
CA ASP A 22 14.09 0.14 1.21
C ASP A 22 13.69 -0.89 2.30
N ASN A 23 12.40 -0.96 2.63
CA ASN A 23 11.83 -1.75 3.72
C ASN A 23 12.51 -1.53 5.08
N GLN A 24 13.08 -0.35 5.34
CA GLN A 24 13.82 -0.07 6.58
C GLN A 24 13.00 0.68 7.63
N ALA A 25 11.85 1.26 7.27
CA ALA A 25 11.02 1.97 8.24
C ALA A 25 10.40 0.99 9.25
N ASP A 26 10.40 1.34 10.53
CA ASP A 26 9.68 0.61 11.58
C ASP A 26 8.18 0.57 11.25
N SER A 27 7.62 1.71 10.87
CA SER A 27 6.23 1.88 10.48
C SER A 27 6.10 2.61 9.14
N ALA A 28 5.29 2.06 8.24
CA ALA A 28 4.91 2.68 6.97
C ALA A 28 3.41 2.50 6.73
N SER A 29 2.62 3.57 6.82
CA SER A 29 1.17 3.49 6.62
C SER A 29 0.67 4.33 5.46
N ILE A 30 -0.30 3.79 4.71
CA ILE A 30 -1.02 4.52 3.68
C ILE A 30 -2.53 4.34 3.80
N ALA A 31 -3.26 5.44 3.65
CA ALA A 31 -4.71 5.44 3.58
C ALA A 31 -5.17 6.19 2.32
N LEU A 32 -6.14 5.63 1.60
CA LEU A 32 -6.74 6.23 0.42
C LEU A 32 -8.25 6.39 0.61
N ASP A 33 -8.81 7.49 0.12
CA ASP A 33 -10.22 7.54 -0.21
C ASP A 33 -10.51 7.05 -1.64
N ARG A 34 -11.79 6.80 -1.92
CA ARG A 34 -12.25 6.21 -3.19
C ARG A 34 -11.97 7.10 -4.41
N SER A 35 -11.78 8.41 -4.21
CA SER A 35 -11.52 9.37 -5.29
C SER A 35 -10.04 9.59 -5.56
N SER A 36 -9.19 9.27 -4.60
CA SER A 36 -7.74 9.39 -4.67
C SER A 36 -7.11 8.24 -5.45
N SER A 37 -5.88 8.45 -5.95
CA SER A 37 -5.12 7.41 -6.67
C SER A 37 -3.66 7.32 -6.27
N TRP A 38 -3.11 6.11 -6.32
CA TRP A 38 -1.68 5.86 -6.12
C TRP A 38 -1.09 5.16 -7.34
N GLU A 39 -0.11 5.80 -7.97
CA GLU A 39 0.68 5.23 -9.06
C GLU A 39 2.06 4.79 -8.54
N LEU A 40 2.31 3.49 -8.54
CA LEU A 40 3.57 2.92 -8.07
C LEU A 40 4.70 3.17 -9.07
N THR A 41 5.88 3.49 -8.53
CA THR A 41 7.15 3.61 -9.29
C THR A 41 8.18 2.55 -8.91
N ALA A 42 7.92 1.80 -7.84
CA ALA A 42 8.73 0.68 -7.35
C ALA A 42 7.86 -0.16 -6.38
N ASN A 43 8.40 -1.28 -5.93
CA ASN A 43 7.76 -2.06 -4.86
C ASN A 43 7.65 -1.21 -3.58
N SER A 44 6.58 -1.44 -2.82
CA SER A 44 6.32 -0.73 -1.56
C SER A 44 6.08 -1.70 -0.42
N TYR A 45 6.54 -1.33 0.78
CA TYR A 45 6.45 -2.18 1.97
C TYR A 45 5.71 -1.42 3.07
N VAL A 46 4.46 -1.78 3.31
CA VAL A 46 3.57 -1.09 4.24
C VAL A 46 3.29 -1.94 5.46
N THR A 47 3.31 -1.30 6.63
CA THR A 47 2.80 -1.88 7.86
C THR A 47 1.27 -1.88 7.82
N SER A 48 0.64 -0.79 7.36
CA SER A 48 -0.82 -0.76 7.19
C SER A 48 -1.24 -0.07 5.90
N ILE A 49 -2.27 -0.63 5.28
CA ILE A 49 -2.92 -0.10 4.09
C ILE A 49 -4.43 -0.14 4.29
N SER A 50 -5.09 0.98 4.06
CA SER A 50 -6.55 1.05 4.01
C SER A 50 -7.00 1.83 2.79
N ASP A 51 -8.08 1.37 2.20
CA ASP A 51 -8.71 2.02 1.06
C ASP A 51 -10.23 1.99 1.22
N LYS A 52 -10.89 3.11 0.93
CA LYS A 52 -12.36 3.17 0.87
C LYS A 52 -12.91 2.52 -0.41
N ASP A 53 -12.08 2.31 -1.42
CA ASP A 53 -12.32 1.36 -2.50
C ASP A 53 -11.79 -0.03 -2.12
N ALA A 54 -12.70 -0.91 -1.69
CA ALA A 54 -12.35 -2.27 -1.26
C ALA A 54 -11.78 -3.15 -2.40
N SER A 55 -11.91 -2.72 -3.66
CA SER A 55 -11.31 -3.41 -4.81
C SER A 55 -9.86 -3.00 -5.08
N PHE A 56 -9.38 -1.91 -4.46
CA PHE A 56 -8.07 -1.29 -4.73
C PHE A 56 -7.88 -0.87 -6.21
N ALA A 57 -8.98 -0.63 -6.95
CA ALA A 57 -8.94 -0.29 -8.37
C ALA A 57 -8.31 1.09 -8.66
N ASN A 58 -8.21 1.94 -7.65
CA ASN A 58 -7.56 3.24 -7.66
C ASN A 58 -6.02 3.18 -7.45
N ILE A 59 -5.44 1.98 -7.28
CA ILE A 59 -3.99 1.76 -7.23
C ILE A 59 -3.50 1.28 -8.61
N LYS A 60 -2.64 2.08 -9.25
CA LYS A 60 -1.98 1.75 -10.52
C LYS A 60 -0.60 1.17 -10.22
N SER A 61 -0.49 -0.14 -10.28
CA SER A 61 0.70 -0.86 -9.82
C SER A 61 1.91 -0.78 -10.75
N ASN A 62 1.71 -0.53 -12.05
CA ASN A 62 2.80 -0.50 -13.05
C ASN A 62 3.74 -1.73 -12.98
N GLY A 63 3.21 -2.91 -12.68
CA GLY A 63 3.97 -4.15 -12.53
C GLY A 63 4.68 -4.33 -11.17
N HIS A 64 4.54 -3.37 -10.25
CA HIS A 64 5.14 -3.41 -8.92
C HIS A 64 4.18 -3.94 -7.85
N ASN A 65 4.72 -4.53 -6.80
CA ASN A 65 3.93 -5.10 -5.70
C ASN A 65 3.90 -4.17 -4.48
N ILE A 66 2.84 -4.30 -3.70
CA ILE A 66 2.74 -3.77 -2.35
C ILE A 66 2.77 -4.96 -1.39
N TYR A 67 3.71 -4.98 -0.47
CA TYR A 67 3.79 -5.98 0.60
C TYR A 67 3.22 -5.38 1.88
N TYR A 68 2.18 -5.98 2.44
CA TYR A 68 1.51 -5.49 3.65
C TYR A 68 1.70 -6.46 4.82
N ASP A 69 1.87 -5.93 6.03
CA ASP A 69 1.92 -6.75 7.24
C ASP A 69 0.54 -7.38 7.50
N ALA A 70 0.44 -8.70 7.36
CA ALA A 70 -0.83 -9.40 7.54
C ALA A 70 -1.42 -9.26 8.95
N SER A 71 -0.57 -9.11 9.97
CA SER A 71 -1.00 -8.97 11.38
C SER A 71 -1.68 -7.62 11.64
N GLN A 72 -1.30 -6.59 10.88
CA GLN A 72 -1.81 -5.22 11.02
C GLN A 72 -2.95 -4.91 10.03
N ASN A 73 -3.25 -5.82 9.11
CA ASN A 73 -4.30 -5.67 8.10
C ASN A 73 -5.24 -6.89 8.13
N SER A 74 -5.81 -7.17 9.29
CA SER A 74 -6.69 -8.33 9.52
C SER A 74 -7.90 -8.39 8.57
N ALA A 75 -8.38 -7.23 8.11
CA ALA A 75 -9.46 -7.12 7.12
C ALA A 75 -9.10 -7.76 5.77
N LEU A 76 -7.81 -7.85 5.43
CA LEU A 76 -7.33 -8.52 4.21
C LEU A 76 -7.16 -10.02 4.41
N ALA A 77 -7.25 -10.54 5.65
CA ALA A 77 -7.18 -11.95 5.99
C ALA A 77 -5.99 -12.70 5.35
N GLY A 78 -4.83 -12.03 5.19
CA GLY A 78 -3.66 -12.61 4.53
C GLY A 78 -3.84 -12.94 3.04
N ARG A 79 -4.83 -12.33 2.35
CA ARG A 79 -5.11 -12.60 0.94
C ARG A 79 -4.18 -11.83 0.01
N THR A 80 -3.84 -12.47 -1.10
CA THR A 80 -3.30 -11.78 -2.27
C THR A 80 -4.42 -11.14 -3.08
N ILE A 81 -4.25 -9.88 -3.47
CA ILE A 81 -5.18 -9.15 -4.33
C ILE A 81 -4.42 -8.68 -5.58
N ASP A 82 -4.98 -8.94 -6.75
CA ASP A 82 -4.44 -8.43 -8.01
C ASP A 82 -4.73 -6.94 -8.14
N LEU A 83 -3.70 -6.16 -8.51
CA LEU A 83 -3.81 -4.72 -8.68
C LEU A 83 -3.84 -4.36 -10.18
N PRO A 84 -4.58 -3.30 -10.56
CA PRO A 84 -4.49 -2.73 -11.90
C PRO A 84 -3.04 -2.44 -12.28
N GLY A 85 -2.63 -2.80 -13.50
CA GLY A 85 -1.24 -2.64 -13.96
C GLY A 85 -0.33 -3.83 -13.72
N GLY A 86 -0.84 -4.97 -13.22
CA GLY A 86 -0.16 -6.27 -13.24
C GLY A 86 0.61 -6.65 -11.97
N GLY A 87 0.72 -5.75 -11.00
CA GLY A 87 1.24 -6.03 -9.66
C GLY A 87 0.20 -6.63 -8.71
N LYS A 88 0.62 -6.87 -7.46
CA LYS A 88 -0.20 -7.50 -6.43
C LYS A 88 -0.05 -6.80 -5.08
N LEU A 89 -1.13 -6.81 -4.29
CA LEU A 89 -1.09 -6.58 -2.85
C LEU A 89 -0.88 -7.93 -2.16
N LEU A 90 0.28 -8.11 -1.55
CA LEU A 90 0.77 -9.39 -1.03
C LEU A 90 0.94 -9.33 0.49
N PRO A 91 0.49 -10.34 1.24
CA PRO A 91 0.81 -10.44 2.66
C PRO A 91 2.32 -10.66 2.83
N GLN A 92 2.91 -10.03 3.83
CA GLN A 92 4.23 -10.35 4.35
C GLN A 92 4.16 -10.53 5.87
N THR A 93 5.01 -11.40 6.39
CA THR A 93 5.30 -11.46 7.82
C THR A 93 6.50 -10.58 8.07
N LYS A 94 6.30 -9.42 8.69
CA LYS A 94 7.42 -8.65 9.22
C LYS A 94 7.75 -9.26 10.59
N GLY A 95 8.91 -9.93 10.67
CA GLY A 95 9.42 -10.55 11.90
C GLY A 95 9.83 -9.52 12.94
#